data_AF-A0AAU3K5H5-F1
#
_entry.id   AF-A0AAU3K5H5-F1
#
_cell.length_a   1.000
_cell.length_b   1.000
_cell.length_c   1.000
_cell.angle_alpha   90.00
_cell.angle_beta   90.00
_cell.angle_gamma   90.00
#
_symmetry.space_group_name_H-M   'P 1'
#
loop_
_entity.id
_entity.type
_entity.pdbx_description
1 polymer ?
#
loop_
_entity_poly.entity_id
_entity_poly.type
_entity_poly.pdbx_seq_one_letter_code
_entity_poly.pdbx_strand_id
1 'polypeptide(L)'
;MFVHTYERGAGLTPSCGSGVAASRAVLSRLGLVEPERPVTVRNPGGVARSLLQPVGDLWQPLLEGNATLVYEAELDPAVLLGDGPVEFSGEVNMAEIGAFAELSRENLKVLSDAGIKPTEI
;
A
#
# COMPACT_ATOMS: atom_id res chain seq x y z
N MET A 1 -8.66 9.26 2.98
CA MET A 1 -8.73 8.27 4.07
C MET A 1 -7.31 7.89 4.47
N PHE A 2 -7.02 7.76 5.75
CA PHE A 2 -5.79 7.16 6.28
C PHE A 2 -6.19 5.89 7.04
N VAL A 3 -5.48 4.78 6.83
CA VAL A 3 -5.76 3.49 7.47
C VAL A 3 -4.50 3.01 8.17
N HIS A 4 -4.56 2.90 9.49
CA HIS A 4 -3.47 2.37 10.29
C HIS A 4 -3.79 0.92 10.65
N THR A 5 -3.02 -0.02 10.09
CA THR A 5 -3.27 -1.46 10.31
C THR A 5 -2.20 -2.04 11.22
N TYR A 6 -2.64 -2.71 12.28
CA TYR A 6 -1.82 -3.62 13.06
C TYR A 6 -2.08 -5.06 12.58
N GLU A 7 -1.10 -5.67 11.94
CA GLU A 7 -1.18 -7.02 11.41
C GLU A 7 -0.61 -8.04 12.41
N ARG A 8 -1.38 -9.09 12.68
CA ARG A 8 -0.97 -10.16 13.61
C ARG A 8 0.32 -10.82 13.12
N GLY A 9 1.39 -10.66 13.89
CA GLY A 9 2.72 -11.21 13.59
C GLY A 9 3.65 -10.27 12.83
N ALA A 10 3.16 -9.15 12.29
CA ALA A 10 3.97 -8.14 11.59
C ALA A 10 4.01 -6.79 12.31
N GLY A 11 3.02 -6.48 13.15
CA GLY A 11 2.94 -5.19 13.84
C GLY A 11 2.28 -4.11 12.99
N LEU A 12 2.70 -2.85 13.16
CA LEU A 12 2.19 -1.74 12.35
C LEU A 12 2.81 -1.83 10.95
N THR A 13 1.97 -1.99 9.92
CA THR A 13 2.43 -2.09 8.53
C THR A 13 2.23 -0.77 7.77
N PRO A 14 3.18 -0.39 6.88
CA PRO A 14 3.08 0.85 6.09
C PRO A 14 1.92 0.83 5.09
N SER A 15 1.51 -0.36 4.65
CA SER A 15 0.44 -0.56 3.68
C SER A 15 -0.21 -1.92 3.90
N CYS A 16 -1.54 -1.97 3.85
CA CYS A 16 -2.32 -3.19 3.98
C CYS A 16 -3.54 -3.10 3.06
N GLY A 17 -3.48 -3.72 1.87
CA GLY A 17 -4.54 -3.60 0.86
C GLY A 17 -5.90 -4.14 1.34
N SER A 18 -5.90 -5.28 2.03
CA SER A 18 -7.13 -5.86 2.60
C SER A 18 -7.71 -4.99 3.73
N GLY A 19 -6.86 -4.43 4.59
CA GLY A 19 -7.27 -3.48 5.63
C GLY A 19 -7.88 -2.19 5.05
N VAL A 20 -7.35 -1.71 3.93
CA VAL A 20 -7.90 -0.59 3.18
C VAL A 20 -9.29 -0.92 2.61
N ALA A 21 -9.44 -2.07 1.95
CA ALA A 21 -10.71 -2.50 1.38
C ALA A 21 -11.80 -2.66 2.46
N ALA A 22 -11.46 -3.27 3.60
CA ALA A 22 -12.35 -3.43 4.73
C ALA A 22 -12.77 -2.06 5.33
N SER A 23 -11.80 -1.17 5.56
CA SER A 23 -12.06 0.19 6.07
C SER A 23 -12.94 0.99 5.11
N ARG A 24 -12.71 0.85 3.80
CA ARG A 24 -13.53 1.47 2.77
C ARG A 24 -14.98 0.96 2.82
N ALA A 25 -15.19 -0.34 3.00
CA ALA A 25 -16.52 -0.92 3.15
C ALA A 25 -17.24 -0.41 4.41
N VAL A 26 -16.52 -0.26 5.53
CA VAL A 26 -17.08 0.31 6.76
C VAL A 26 -17.57 1.74 6.54
N LEU A 27 -16.79 2.60 5.88
CA LEU A 27 -17.23 3.97 5.56
C LEU A 27 -18.57 4.00 4.78
N SER A 28 -18.78 3.07 3.85
CA SER A 28 -20.05 2.96 3.13
C SER A 28 -21.18 2.39 3.97
N ARG A 29 -20.91 1.39 4.82
CA ARG A 29 -21.91 0.87 5.75
C ARG A 29 -22.38 1.92 6.75
N LEU A 30 -21.50 2.86 7.11
CA LEU A 30 -21.84 4.00 7.97
C LEU A 30 -22.53 5.16 7.23
N GLY A 31 -22.75 5.05 5.91
CA GLY A 31 -23.35 6.12 5.11
C GLY A 31 -22.47 7.36 4.92
N LEU A 32 -21.17 7.27 5.24
CA LEU A 32 -20.24 8.40 5.15
C LEU A 32 -19.74 8.63 3.72
N VAL A 33 -19.68 7.58 2.91
CA VAL A 33 -19.26 7.62 1.52
C VAL A 33 -20.07 6.61 0.72
N GLU A 34 -20.67 7.02 -0.39
CA GLU A 34 -21.36 6.11 -1.32
C GLU A 34 -20.43 4.98 -1.81
N PRO A 35 -20.87 3.72 -1.93
CA PRO A 35 -20.02 2.58 -2.31
C PRO A 35 -19.16 2.83 -3.55
N GLU A 36 -19.78 3.33 -4.62
CA GLU A 36 -19.13 3.52 -5.92
C GLU A 36 -18.21 4.75 -5.97
N ARG A 37 -18.29 5.65 -4.98
CA ARG A 37 -17.45 6.85 -4.94
C ARG A 37 -15.99 6.47 -4.65
N PRO A 38 -15.03 6.78 -5.54
CA PRO A 38 -13.62 6.52 -5.28
C PRO A 38 -13.12 7.36 -4.10
N VAL A 39 -12.34 6.72 -3.22
CA VAL A 39 -11.69 7.37 -2.08
C VAL A 39 -10.18 7.26 -2.24
N THR A 40 -9.49 8.39 -2.19
CA THR A 40 -8.03 8.43 -2.09
C THR A 40 -7.61 7.98 -0.70
N VAL A 41 -6.74 6.97 -0.68
CA VAL A 41 -6.13 6.38 0.51
C VAL A 41 -4.69 6.86 0.55
N ARG A 42 -4.29 7.44 1.68
CA ARG A 42 -2.93 7.91 1.92
C ARG A 42 -2.42 7.18 3.13
N ASN A 43 -1.47 6.28 2.93
CA ASN A 43 -0.79 5.53 3.98
C ASN A 43 0.72 5.75 3.85
N PRO A 44 1.54 5.40 4.86
CA PRO A 44 2.99 5.60 4.79
C PRO A 44 3.64 4.86 3.63
N GLY A 45 3.12 3.66 3.30
CA GLY A 45 3.59 2.85 2.18
C GLY A 45 3.13 3.31 0.80
N GLY A 46 2.32 4.38 0.71
CA GLY A 46 1.95 4.97 -0.58
C GLY A 46 0.50 5.46 -0.67
N VAL A 47 0.14 5.84 -1.89
CA VAL A 47 -1.19 6.36 -2.25
C VAL A 47 -1.93 5.32 -3.08
N ALA A 48 -3.19 5.10 -2.76
CA ALA A 48 -4.08 4.23 -3.53
C ALA A 48 -5.46 4.88 -3.70
N ARG A 49 -6.28 4.32 -4.59
CA ARG A 49 -7.71 4.60 -4.68
C ARG A 49 -8.50 3.34 -4.35
N SER A 50 -9.55 3.50 -3.56
CA SER A 50 -10.47 2.41 -3.25
C SER A 50 -11.92 2.81 -3.51
N LEU A 51 -12.63 1.94 -4.23
CA LEU A 51 -14.07 2.00 -4.43
C LEU A 51 -14.69 0.62 -4.22
N LEU A 52 -16.01 0.57 -4.12
CA LEU A 52 -16.77 -0.65 -3.98
C LEU A 52 -17.71 -0.73 -5.18
N GLN A 53 -17.52 -1.74 -6.03
CA GLN A 53 -18.41 -2.02 -7.14
C GLN A 53 -19.56 -2.92 -6.65
N PRO A 54 -20.82 -2.51 -6.78
CA PRO A 54 -21.96 -3.37 -6.51
C PRO A 54 -21.99 -4.55 -7.50
N VAL A 55 -22.10 -5.77 -6.98
CA VAL A 55 -22.25 -7.01 -7.75
C VAL A 55 -23.40 -7.80 -7.11
N GLY A 56 -24.61 -7.59 -7.63
CA GLY A 56 -25.83 -8.04 -6.95
C GLY A 56 -25.97 -7.38 -5.58
N ASP A 57 -26.18 -8.19 -4.53
CA ASP A 57 -26.28 -7.72 -3.15
C ASP A 57 -24.92 -7.59 -2.43
N LEU A 58 -23.83 -7.88 -3.15
CA LEU A 58 -22.46 -7.81 -2.62
C LEU A 58 -21.73 -6.57 -3.12
N TRP A 59 -20.68 -6.21 -2.39
CA TRP A 59 -19.72 -5.21 -2.81
C TRP A 59 -18.39 -5.88 -3.13
N GLN A 60 -17.91 -5.68 -4.35
CA GLN A 60 -16.57 -6.07 -4.78
C GLN A 60 -15.61 -4.89 -4.57
N PRO A 61 -14.62 -4.99 -3.67
CA PRO A 61 -13.64 -3.94 -3.51
C PRO A 61 -12.74 -3.86 -4.74
N LEU A 62 -12.55 -2.64 -5.26
CA LEU A 62 -11.46 -2.33 -6.18
C LEU A 62 -10.43 -1.48 -5.45
N LEU A 63 -9.17 -1.85 -5.63
CA LEU A 63 -8.02 -1.14 -5.09
C LEU A 63 -7.03 -0.91 -6.23
N GLU A 64 -6.69 0.36 -6.45
CA GLU A 64 -5.76 0.78 -7.48
C GLU A 64 -4.60 1.51 -6.81
N GLY A 65 -3.37 1.13 -7.15
CA GLY A 65 -2.16 1.76 -6.65
C GLY A 65 -1.04 1.61 -7.67
N ASN A 66 0.00 2.42 -7.51
CA ASN A 66 1.18 2.31 -8.34
C ASN A 66 1.99 1.06 -7.95
N ALA A 67 2.69 0.50 -8.93
CA ALA A 67 3.73 -0.48 -8.72
C ALA A 67 5.03 0.08 -9.30
N THR A 68 6.15 -0.17 -8.62
CA THR A 68 7.47 0.35 -8.98
C THR A 68 8.39 -0.83 -9.19
N LEU A 69 8.98 -0.94 -10.38
CA LEU A 69 10.01 -1.95 -10.63
C LEU A 69 11.29 -1.51 -9.90
N VAL A 70 11.78 -2.32 -8.96
CA VAL A 70 12.99 -2.00 -8.20
C VAL A 70 14.22 -2.64 -8.85
N TYR A 71 14.14 -3.93 -9.16
CA TYR A 71 15.15 -4.69 -9.87
C TYR A 71 14.52 -5.94 -10.49
N GLU A 72 15.24 -6.57 -11.40
CA GLU A 72 14.94 -7.89 -11.94
C GLU A 72 16.16 -8.79 -11.73
N ALA A 73 15.91 -10.06 -11.37
CA ALA A 73 16.97 -11.02 -11.08
C ALA A 73 16.52 -12.44 -11.45
N GLU A 74 17.46 -13.25 -11.92
CA GLU A 74 17.31 -14.70 -12.00
C GLU A 74 17.94 -15.33 -10.75
N LEU A 75 17.24 -16.28 -10.13
CA LEU A 75 17.69 -16.93 -8.92
C LEU A 75 17.64 -18.45 -9.08
N ASP A 76 18.74 -19.13 -8.77
CA ASP A 76 18.72 -20.59 -8.53
C ASP A 76 18.03 -20.86 -7.18
N PRO A 77 16.90 -21.60 -7.15
CA PRO A 77 16.19 -21.91 -5.91
C PRO A 77 17.05 -22.59 -4.84
N ALA A 78 18.13 -23.29 -5.22
CA ALA A 78 19.05 -23.91 -4.27
C ALA A 78 19.69 -22.90 -3.31
N VAL A 79 19.82 -21.64 -3.71
CA VAL A 79 20.38 -20.55 -2.87
C VAL A 79 19.48 -20.25 -1.67
N LEU A 80 18.17 -20.51 -1.74
CA LEU A 80 17.22 -20.29 -0.64
C LEU A 80 17.35 -21.32 0.50
N LEU A 81 18.14 -22.38 0.31
CA LEU A 81 18.35 -23.42 1.31
C LEU A 81 19.54 -23.14 2.25
N GLY A 82 20.32 -22.09 1.99
CA GLY A 82 21.44 -21.70 2.85
C GLY A 82 21.01 -21.02 4.14
N ASP A 83 21.88 -21.03 5.16
CA ASP A 83 21.62 -20.44 6.49
C ASP A 83 21.85 -18.90 6.55
N GLY A 84 22.10 -18.26 5.40
CA GLY A 84 22.51 -16.86 5.31
C GLY A 84 21.60 -16.01 4.40
N PRO A 85 21.75 -14.67 4.45
CA PRO A 85 21.03 -13.79 3.55
C PRO A 85 21.46 -14.04 2.09
N VAL A 86 20.48 -13.94 1.19
CA VAL A 86 20.75 -13.95 -0.26
C VAL A 86 21.21 -12.55 -0.65
N GLU A 87 22.44 -12.47 -1.16
CA GLU A 87 22.98 -11.21 -1.68
C GLU A 87 22.53 -11.00 -3.14
N PHE A 88 22.08 -9.79 -3.44
CA PHE A 88 21.79 -9.36 -4.80
C PHE A 88 22.91 -8.44 -5.29
N SER A 89 23.55 -8.82 -6.40
CA SER A 89 24.48 -7.97 -7.14
C SER A 89 23.92 -7.76 -8.55
N GLY A 90 23.38 -6.57 -8.82
CA GLY A 90 22.80 -6.26 -10.12
C GLY A 90 22.38 -4.81 -10.22
N GLU A 91 21.88 -4.43 -11.39
CA GLU A 91 21.36 -3.10 -11.62
C GLU A 91 19.98 -2.95 -10.97
N VAL A 92 19.75 -1.79 -10.37
CA VAL A 92 18.45 -1.39 -9.84
C VAL A 92 17.88 -0.29 -10.73
N ASN A 93 16.55 -0.25 -10.85
CA ASN A 93 15.88 0.74 -11.66
C ASN A 93 15.78 2.08 -10.89
N MET A 94 16.88 2.83 -10.92
CA MET A 94 16.99 4.11 -10.21
C MET A 94 15.97 5.16 -10.66
N ALA A 95 15.48 5.08 -11.90
CA ALA A 95 14.47 5.99 -12.41
C ALA A 95 13.11 5.73 -11.75
N GLU A 96 12.66 4.47 -11.72
CA GLU A 96 11.43 4.03 -11.04
C GLU A 96 11.50 4.30 -9.52
N ILE A 97 12.62 3.94 -8.88
CA ILE A 97 12.85 4.18 -7.46
C ILE A 97 12.82 5.69 -7.15
N GLY A 98 13.43 6.51 -8.00
CA GLY A 98 13.42 7.96 -7.87
C GLY A 98 12.02 8.55 -7.97
N ALA A 99 11.21 8.10 -8.93
CA ALA A 99 9.83 8.51 -9.11
C ALA A 99 8.95 8.13 -7.90
N PHE A 100 9.11 6.92 -7.37
CA PHE A 100 8.43 6.51 -6.14
C PHE A 100 8.86 7.36 -4.94
N ALA A 101 10.14 7.66 -4.79
CA ALA A 101 10.65 8.48 -3.69
C ALA A 101 10.07 9.90 -3.70
N GLU A 102 9.84 10.48 -4.88
CA GLU A 102 9.16 11.78 -5.02
C GLU A 102 7.70 11.71 -4.58
N LEU A 103 6.95 10.74 -5.11
CA LEU A 103 5.56 10.50 -4.71
C LEU A 103 5.42 10.26 -3.20
N SER A 104 6.35 9.50 -2.61
CA SER A 104 6.37 9.21 -1.18
C SER A 104 6.60 10.47 -0.35
N ARG A 105 7.56 11.33 -0.74
CA ARG A 105 7.79 12.63 -0.08
C ARG A 105 6.54 13.51 -0.11
N GLU A 106 5.89 13.63 -1.25
CA GLU A 106 4.65 14.39 -1.38
C GLU A 106 3.55 13.83 -0.48
N ASN A 107 3.37 12.51 -0.46
CA ASN A 107 2.36 11.86 0.36
C ASN A 107 2.61 12.06 1.86
N LEU A 108 3.86 11.90 2.32
CA LEU A 108 4.23 12.12 3.71
C LEU A 108 4.02 13.58 4.12
N LYS A 109 4.28 14.54 3.21
CA LYS A 109 3.94 15.93 3.45
C LYS A 109 2.44 16.12 3.69
N VAL A 110 1.59 15.54 2.84
CA VAL A 110 0.13 15.63 2.99
C VAL A 110 -0.34 15.01 4.31
N LEU A 111 0.24 13.87 4.72
CA LEU A 111 -0.07 13.25 6.01
C LEU A 111 0.33 14.15 7.18
N SER A 112 1.54 14.72 7.14
CA SER A 112 2.04 15.65 8.15
C SER A 112 1.17 16.91 8.25
N ASP A 113 0.80 17.51 7.13
CA ASP A 113 -0.07 18.69 7.07
C ASP A 113 -1.47 18.39 7.67
N ALA A 114 -1.93 17.14 7.56
CA ALA A 114 -3.17 16.66 8.18
C ALA A 114 -3.02 16.28 9.67
N GLY A 115 -1.86 16.51 10.29
CA GLY A 115 -1.58 16.17 11.68
C GLY A 115 -1.35 14.68 11.92
N ILE A 116 -1.20 13.88 10.87
CA ILE A 116 -0.92 12.45 10.95
C ILE A 116 0.59 12.26 11.03
N LYS A 117 1.04 11.61 12.12
CA LYS A 117 2.44 11.23 12.33
C LYS A 117 2.52 9.70 12.30
N PRO A 118 2.81 9.10 11.14
CA PRO A 118 2.97 7.66 11.08
C PRO A 118 4.20 7.25 11.89
N THR A 119 4.15 6.06 12.48
CA THR A 119 5.32 5.47 13.14
C THR A 119 6.43 5.31 12.11
N GLU A 120 7.66 5.72 12.46
CA GLU A 120 8.85 5.36 11.68
C GLU A 120 8.99 3.84 11.71
N ILE A 121 9.25 3.24 10.55
CA ILE A 121 9.45 1.79 10.37
C ILE A 121 10.95 1.55 10.22
#